data_AF-A0A9P6BZK6-F1
#
_entry.id   AF-A0A9P6BZK6-F1
#
_cell.length_a   1.000
_cell.length_b   1.000
_cell.length_c   1.000
_cell.angle_alpha   90.00
_cell.angle_beta   90.00
_cell.angle_gamma   90.00
#
_symmetry.space_group_name_H-M   'P 1'
#
loop_
_entity.id
_entity.type
_entity.pdbx_description
1 polymer ?
#
loop_
_entity_poly.entity_id
_entity_poly.type
_entity_poly.pdbx_seq_one_letter_code
_entity_poly.pdbx_strand_id
1 'polypeptide(L)'
;MSSILNPDNYLNHLSPPDAFQYGVARNLNLAVLGATIWDILVYIPDDIKILRMQKGIRAVNVCFITSRLFALCFVLASVLSRTIPFNNCEPIFITSGCCYVLSLSSSSFLFLRRVQAVYADNRCVQWFFFILWLIYCGLDFTVPIGVRGSHIPGTRYCLDSENGTYLLAGAFAPIVFDTSVFLAISFKVARSSHTTQDTRVTWDTLVSGKALPRLSRAVLQGGQQYYL
;
A
#
# COMPACT_ATOMS: atom_id res chain seq x y z
N MET A 1 -30.21 4.35 -35.41
CA MET A 1 -29.16 3.38 -35.81
C MET A 1 -28.79 2.56 -34.58
N SER A 2 -29.39 1.38 -34.43
CA SER A 2 -28.98 0.40 -33.41
C SER A 2 -27.66 -0.21 -33.85
N SER A 3 -26.56 0.27 -33.24
CA SER A 3 -25.25 -0.35 -33.37
C SER A 3 -25.36 -1.82 -32.98
N ILE A 4 -24.96 -2.73 -33.87
CA ILE A 4 -24.90 -4.17 -33.58
C ILE A 4 -23.82 -4.36 -32.51
N LEU A 5 -24.22 -4.52 -31.25
CA LEU A 5 -23.28 -4.84 -30.17
C LEU A 5 -22.78 -6.27 -30.39
N ASN A 6 -21.47 -6.44 -30.39
CA ASN A 6 -20.84 -7.76 -30.43
C ASN A 6 -21.21 -8.54 -29.15
N PRO A 7 -21.95 -9.66 -29.24
CA PRO A 7 -22.39 -10.42 -28.07
C PRO A 7 -21.22 -11.08 -27.30
N ASP A 8 -20.05 -11.23 -27.92
CA ASP A 8 -18.89 -11.87 -27.28
C ASP A 8 -18.13 -10.93 -26.34
N ASN A 9 -18.38 -9.61 -26.43
CA ASN A 9 -17.77 -8.64 -25.56
C ASN A 9 -18.61 -8.45 -24.30
N TYR A 10 -18.19 -9.03 -23.18
CA TYR A 10 -18.89 -8.91 -21.89
C TYR A 10 -19.08 -7.44 -21.44
N LEU A 11 -18.25 -6.50 -21.90
CA LEU A 11 -18.42 -5.07 -21.60
C LEU A 11 -19.68 -4.46 -22.23
N ASN A 12 -20.22 -5.08 -23.28
CA ASN A 12 -21.44 -4.63 -23.96
C ASN A 12 -22.71 -4.88 -23.11
N HIS A 13 -22.60 -5.67 -22.05
CA HIS A 13 -23.67 -5.92 -21.08
C HIS A 13 -23.74 -4.85 -19.97
N LEU A 14 -22.77 -3.94 -19.92
CA LEU A 14 -22.71 -2.83 -18.97
C LEU A 14 -23.19 -1.53 -19.63
N SER A 15 -23.57 -0.55 -18.80
CA SER A 15 -23.80 0.80 -19.31
C SER A 15 -22.49 1.37 -19.89
N PRO A 16 -22.52 2.23 -20.92
CA PRO A 16 -21.30 2.81 -21.51
C PRO A 16 -20.31 3.44 -20.50
N PRO A 17 -20.75 4.20 -19.47
CA PRO A 17 -19.81 4.72 -18.47
C PRO A 17 -19.19 3.60 -17.61
N ASP A 18 -19.97 2.60 -17.20
CA ASP A 18 -19.48 1.49 -16.36
C ASP A 18 -18.50 0.61 -17.14
N ALA A 19 -18.79 0.35 -18.43
CA ALA A 19 -17.91 -0.39 -19.34
C ALA A 19 -16.55 0.31 -19.51
N PHE A 20 -16.56 1.64 -19.63
CA PHE A 20 -15.33 2.45 -19.71
C PHE A 20 -14.54 2.37 -18.40
N GLN A 21 -15.18 2.62 -17.26
CA GLN A 21 -14.54 2.55 -15.94
C GLN A 21 -13.95 1.17 -15.67
N TYR A 22 -14.70 0.11 -15.99
CA TYR A 22 -14.24 -1.26 -15.85
C TYR A 22 -13.01 -1.54 -16.73
N GLY A 23 -13.03 -1.09 -17.98
CA GLY A 23 -11.91 -1.24 -18.91
C GLY A 23 -10.65 -0.51 -18.43
N VAL A 24 -10.80 0.72 -17.93
CA VAL A 24 -9.70 1.51 -17.36
C VAL A 24 -9.13 0.81 -16.12
N ALA A 25 -9.98 0.40 -15.19
CA ALA A 25 -9.56 -0.29 -13.96
C ALA A 25 -8.83 -1.61 -14.27
N ARG A 26 -9.31 -2.39 -15.24
CA ARG A 26 -8.64 -3.62 -15.70
C ARG A 26 -7.24 -3.33 -16.25
N ASN A 27 -7.11 -2.34 -17.12
CA ASN A 27 -5.82 -1.99 -17.72
C ASN A 27 -4.83 -1.42 -16.68
N LEU A 28 -5.33 -0.59 -15.76
CA LEU A 28 -4.54 -0.08 -14.65
C LEU A 28 -4.02 -1.22 -13.77
N ASN A 29 -4.89 -2.16 -13.38
CA ASN A 29 -4.49 -3.32 -12.58
C ASN A 29 -3.44 -4.20 -13.29
N LEU A 30 -3.52 -4.36 -14.62
CA LEU A 30 -2.50 -5.07 -15.39
C LEU A 30 -1.16 -4.33 -15.38
N ALA A 31 -1.16 -3.01 -15.54
CA ALA A 31 0.06 -2.20 -15.46
C ALA A 31 0.68 -2.26 -14.06
N VAL A 32 -0.15 -2.13 -13.01
CA VAL A 32 0.29 -2.25 -11.61
C VAL A 32 0.84 -3.64 -11.33
N LEU A 33 0.22 -4.70 -11.84
CA LEU A 33 0.73 -6.07 -11.70
C LEU A 33 2.14 -6.21 -12.28
N GLY A 34 2.35 -5.70 -13.51
CA GLY A 34 3.66 -5.70 -14.15
C GLY A 34 4.69 -4.92 -13.32
N ALA A 35 4.31 -3.74 -12.83
CA ALA A 35 5.18 -2.92 -11.98
C ALA A 35 5.51 -3.60 -10.64
N THR A 36 4.55 -4.26 -9.99
CA THR A 36 4.76 -4.99 -8.73
C THR A 36 5.68 -6.20 -8.92
N ILE A 37 5.48 -6.97 -10.00
CA ILE A 37 6.37 -8.09 -10.34
C ILE A 37 7.79 -7.57 -10.59
N TRP A 38 7.90 -6.48 -11.35
CA TRP A 38 9.18 -5.85 -11.66
C TRP A 38 9.89 -5.36 -10.39
N ASP A 39 9.19 -4.66 -9.49
CA ASP A 39 9.74 -4.20 -8.21
C ASP A 39 10.30 -5.37 -7.39
N ILE A 40 9.52 -6.45 -7.25
CA ILE A 40 9.97 -7.65 -6.53
C ILE A 40 11.22 -8.23 -7.20
N LEU A 41 11.22 -8.39 -8.52
CA LEU A 41 12.34 -9.00 -9.24
C LEU A 41 13.64 -8.21 -9.10
N VAL A 42 13.55 -6.87 -9.14
CA VAL A 42 14.70 -5.97 -8.99
C VAL A 42 15.30 -6.05 -7.58
N TYR A 43 14.46 -6.18 -6.55
CA TYR A 43 14.91 -6.19 -5.16
C TYR A 43 15.29 -7.57 -4.60
N ILE A 44 14.95 -8.68 -5.27
CA ILE A 44 15.36 -10.04 -4.87
C ILE A 44 16.84 -10.17 -4.47
N PRO A 45 17.84 -9.67 -5.24
CA PRO A 45 19.24 -9.84 -4.85
C PRO A 45 19.59 -9.14 -3.54
N ASP A 46 19.03 -7.96 -3.29
CA ASP A 46 19.23 -7.22 -2.05
C ASP A 46 18.50 -7.90 -0.88
N ASP A 47 17.28 -8.38 -1.11
CA ASP A 47 16.49 -9.13 -0.12
C ASP A 47 17.22 -10.41 0.31
N ILE A 48 17.78 -11.15 -0.65
CA ILE A 48 18.60 -12.34 -0.39
C ILE A 48 19.86 -11.97 0.40
N LYS A 49 20.51 -10.86 0.07
CA LYS A 49 21.71 -10.40 0.78
C LYS A 49 21.40 -10.06 2.24
N ILE A 50 20.29 -9.38 2.50
CA ILE A 50 19.82 -9.04 3.85
C ILE A 50 19.51 -10.32 4.64
N LEU A 51 18.80 -11.29 4.04
CA LEU A 51 18.49 -12.58 4.65
C LEU A 51 19.73 -13.41 4.95
N ARG A 52 20.77 -13.34 4.11
CA ARG A 52 22.06 -14.02 4.36
C ARG A 52 22.92 -13.33 5.43
N MET A 53 22.84 -12.01 5.55
CA MET A 53 23.65 -11.24 6.50
C MET A 53 23.11 -11.30 7.93
N GLN A 54 21.79 -11.43 8.12
CA GLN A 54 21.20 -11.50 9.46
C GLN A 54 21.11 -12.94 9.99
N LYS A 55 21.75 -13.20 11.14
CA LYS A 55 21.56 -14.43 11.91
C LYS A 55 20.20 -14.38 12.64
N GLY A 56 19.13 -14.77 11.95
CA GLY A 56 17.81 -15.05 12.55
C GLY A 56 16.61 -14.38 11.87
N ILE A 57 15.42 -14.91 12.15
CA ILE A 57 14.15 -14.39 11.63
C ILE A 57 13.70 -13.22 12.50
N ARG A 58 13.97 -11.99 12.06
CA ARG A 58 13.49 -10.77 12.71
C ARG A 58 12.07 -10.48 12.22
N ALA A 59 11.14 -10.16 13.13
CA ALA A 59 9.74 -9.91 12.80
C ALA A 59 9.54 -8.89 11.66
N VAL A 60 10.46 -7.91 11.55
CA VAL A 60 10.45 -6.90 10.47
C VAL A 60 10.74 -7.50 9.09
N ASN A 61 11.63 -8.49 8.98
CA ASN A 61 11.90 -9.13 7.69
C ASN A 61 10.72 -10.00 7.24
N VAL A 62 10.07 -10.67 8.20
CA VAL A 62 8.84 -11.43 7.93
C VAL A 62 7.76 -10.47 7.43
N CYS A 63 7.45 -9.41 8.18
CA CYS A 63 6.47 -8.41 7.75
C CYS A 63 6.81 -7.80 6.39
N PHE A 64 8.08 -7.57 6.07
CA PHE A 64 8.50 -7.05 4.78
C PHE A 64 8.21 -8.00 3.62
N ILE A 65 8.62 -9.27 3.74
CA ILE A 65 8.36 -10.29 2.71
C ILE A 65 6.85 -10.54 2.58
N THR A 66 6.18 -10.68 3.72
CA THR A 66 4.75 -10.92 3.82
C THR A 66 3.94 -9.77 3.20
N SER A 67 4.35 -8.53 3.42
CA SER A 67 3.72 -7.35 2.81
C SER A 67 3.78 -7.39 1.28
N ARG A 68 4.95 -7.69 0.72
CA ARG A 68 5.18 -7.77 -0.73
C ARG A 68 4.42 -8.93 -1.36
N LEU A 69 4.43 -10.10 -0.72
CA LEU A 69 3.69 -11.26 -1.20
C LEU A 69 2.18 -11.01 -1.22
N PHE A 70 1.63 -10.45 -0.14
CA PHE A 70 0.20 -10.16 -0.09
C PHE A 70 -0.21 -9.02 -1.04
N ALA A 71 0.65 -8.02 -1.27
CA ALA A 71 0.41 -7.01 -2.30
C ALA A 71 0.32 -7.65 -3.70
N LEU A 72 1.25 -8.54 -4.02
CA LEU A 72 1.23 -9.27 -5.29
C LEU A 72 -0.04 -10.13 -5.42
N CYS A 73 -0.40 -10.90 -4.37
CA CYS A 73 -1.62 -11.70 -4.36
C CYS A 73 -2.88 -10.84 -4.52
N PHE A 74 -2.93 -9.68 -3.88
CA PHE A 74 -4.03 -8.72 -4.02
C PHE A 74 -4.18 -8.27 -5.48
N VAL A 75 -3.11 -7.74 -6.07
CA VAL A 75 -3.15 -7.22 -7.45
C VAL A 75 -3.45 -8.34 -8.45
N LEU A 76 -2.89 -9.53 -8.26
CA LEU A 76 -3.21 -10.71 -9.05
C LEU A 76 -4.70 -11.06 -8.95
N ALA A 77 -5.26 -11.12 -7.74
CA ALA A 77 -6.68 -11.40 -7.55
C ALA A 77 -7.58 -10.34 -8.22
N SER A 78 -7.19 -9.06 -8.13
CA SER A 78 -7.89 -7.96 -8.79
C SER A 78 -7.85 -8.07 -10.33
N VAL A 79 -6.72 -8.49 -10.90
CA VAL A 79 -6.63 -8.77 -12.35
C VAL A 79 -7.50 -9.97 -12.72
N LEU A 80 -7.36 -11.10 -12.01
CA LEU A 80 -8.08 -12.33 -12.30
C LEU A 80 -9.60 -12.13 -12.24
N SER A 81 -10.09 -11.44 -11.20
CA SER A 81 -11.52 -11.13 -11.06
C SER A 81 -12.09 -10.36 -12.26
N ARG A 82 -11.24 -9.63 -13.00
CA ARG A 82 -11.66 -8.78 -14.12
C ARG A 82 -11.41 -9.41 -15.50
N THR A 83 -10.58 -10.44 -15.60
CA THR A 83 -10.17 -11.07 -16.87
C THR A 83 -10.74 -12.46 -17.07
N ILE A 84 -11.12 -13.16 -15.99
CA ILE A 84 -11.58 -14.56 -16.05
C ILE A 84 -13.04 -14.64 -15.59
N PRO A 85 -13.88 -15.48 -16.23
CA PRO A 85 -15.22 -15.78 -15.74
C PRO A 85 -15.18 -16.67 -14.48
N PHE A 86 -15.97 -16.33 -13.48
CA PHE A 86 -16.12 -17.11 -12.25
C PHE A 86 -17.56 -17.59 -12.05
N ASN A 87 -17.72 -18.81 -11.54
CA ASN A 87 -19.04 -19.31 -11.14
C ASN A 87 -19.58 -18.54 -9.92
N ASN A 88 -18.71 -18.27 -8.94
CA ASN A 88 -19.02 -17.45 -7.76
C ASN A 88 -17.95 -16.35 -7.63
N CYS A 89 -18.38 -15.09 -7.62
CA CYS A 89 -17.47 -13.94 -7.50
C CYS A 89 -17.06 -13.65 -6.05
N GLU A 90 -17.89 -14.02 -5.08
CA GLU A 90 -17.66 -13.70 -3.66
C GLU A 90 -16.30 -14.16 -3.11
N PRO A 91 -15.79 -15.39 -3.39
CA PRO A 91 -14.51 -15.85 -2.85
C PRO A 91 -13.32 -15.01 -3.32
N ILE A 92 -13.27 -14.62 -4.60
CA ILE A 92 -12.13 -13.86 -5.15
C ILE A 92 -12.05 -12.46 -4.53
N PHE A 93 -13.20 -11.84 -4.26
CA PHE A 93 -13.27 -10.54 -3.59
C PHE A 93 -12.90 -10.62 -2.11
N ILE A 94 -13.38 -11.63 -1.38
CA ILE A 94 -13.00 -11.83 0.03
C ILE A 94 -11.49 -12.09 0.13
N THR A 95 -10.95 -12.98 -0.72
CA THR A 95 -9.50 -13.25 -0.75
C THR A 95 -8.71 -11.99 -1.08
N SER A 96 -9.13 -11.22 -2.09
CA SER A 96 -8.50 -9.94 -2.45
C SER A 96 -8.51 -8.96 -1.26
N GLY A 97 -9.66 -8.77 -0.61
CA GLY A 97 -9.79 -7.92 0.57
C GLY A 97 -8.89 -8.35 1.74
N CYS A 98 -8.80 -9.65 2.01
CA CYS A 98 -7.89 -10.17 3.04
C CYS A 98 -6.42 -9.92 2.70
N CYS A 99 -6.00 -10.15 1.45
CA CYS A 99 -4.64 -9.87 1.02
C CYS A 99 -4.31 -8.37 1.11
N TYR A 100 -5.25 -7.50 0.75
CA TYR A 100 -5.12 -6.05 0.88
C TYR A 100 -4.84 -5.64 2.34
N VAL A 101 -5.70 -6.06 3.28
CA VAL A 101 -5.57 -5.72 4.71
C VAL A 101 -4.26 -6.25 5.30
N LEU A 102 -3.86 -7.48 4.94
CA LEU A 102 -2.61 -8.07 5.44
C LEU A 102 -1.38 -7.35 4.91
N SER A 103 -1.40 -6.93 3.64
CA SER A 103 -0.31 -6.16 3.03
C SER A 103 -0.16 -4.79 3.71
N LEU A 104 -1.28 -4.06 3.86
CA LEU A 104 -1.30 -2.76 4.50
C LEU A 104 -0.92 -2.82 5.96
N SER A 105 -1.49 -3.73 6.73
CA SER A 105 -1.16 -3.89 8.15
C SER A 105 0.33 -4.19 8.35
N SER A 106 0.91 -5.02 7.47
CA SER A 106 2.34 -5.33 7.49
C SER A 106 3.19 -4.10 7.13
N SER A 107 2.83 -3.35 6.09
CA SER A 107 3.51 -2.10 5.71
C SER A 107 3.46 -1.05 6.80
N SER A 108 2.28 -0.79 7.37
CA SER A 108 2.06 0.18 8.44
C SER A 108 2.81 -0.20 9.71
N PHE A 109 2.95 -1.50 10.00
CA PHE A 109 3.80 -1.97 11.10
C PHE A 109 5.29 -1.64 10.86
N LEU A 110 5.80 -1.78 9.63
CA LEU A 110 7.18 -1.38 9.31
C LEU A 110 7.39 0.12 9.55
N PHE A 111 6.43 0.94 9.14
CA PHE A 111 6.45 2.39 9.36
C PHE A 111 6.42 2.73 10.85
N LEU A 112 5.56 2.07 11.63
CA LEU A 112 5.52 2.23 13.09
C LEU A 112 6.86 1.90 13.74
N ARG A 113 7.49 0.78 13.34
CA ARG A 113 8.81 0.38 13.87
C ARG A 113 9.89 1.41 13.53
N ARG A 114 9.84 2.03 12.34
CA ARG A 114 10.73 3.14 11.97
C ARG A 114 10.53 4.36 12.87
N VAL A 115 9.29 4.77 13.11
CA VAL A 115 9.00 5.89 14.02
C VAL A 115 9.47 5.59 15.44
N GLN A 116 9.21 4.38 15.94
CA GLN A 116 9.63 3.97 17.28
C GLN A 116 11.15 4.01 17.44
N ALA A 117 11.91 3.59 16.42
CA ALA A 117 13.37 3.67 16.41
C ALA A 117 13.86 5.12 16.39
N VAL A 118 13.25 5.98 15.57
CA VAL A 118 13.61 7.40 15.44
C VAL A 118 13.29 8.19 16.72
N TYR A 119 12.23 7.82 17.44
CA TYR A 119 11.80 8.44 18.69
C TYR A 119 12.11 7.57 19.93
N ALA A 120 13.24 6.84 19.92
CA ALA A 120 13.66 5.99 21.04
C ALA A 120 13.67 6.72 22.40
N ASP A 121 14.00 8.02 22.40
CA ASP A 121 14.07 8.84 23.61
C ASP A 121 12.71 9.30 24.15
N ASN A 122 11.63 9.25 23.35
CA ASN A 122 10.33 9.80 23.74
C ASN A 122 9.20 8.76 23.64
N ARG A 123 8.94 8.12 24.79
CA ARG A 123 7.89 7.09 24.93
C ARG A 123 6.48 7.62 24.62
N CYS A 124 6.18 8.90 24.86
CA CYS A 124 4.85 9.45 24.56
C CYS A 124 4.55 9.42 23.06
N VAL A 125 5.54 9.78 22.22
CA VAL A 125 5.40 9.74 20.76
C VAL A 125 5.25 8.30 20.27
N GLN A 126 6.01 7.36 20.85
CA GLN A 126 5.89 5.95 20.51
C GLN A 126 4.49 5.39 20.79
N TRP A 127 3.92 5.70 21.96
CA TRP A 127 2.56 5.30 22.33
C TRP A 127 1.50 5.95 21.43
N PHE A 128 1.64 7.23 21.11
CA PHE A 128 0.74 7.93 20.21
C PHE A 128 0.67 7.23 18.83
N PHE A 129 1.83 6.95 18.23
CA PHE A 129 1.87 6.26 16.92
C PHE A 129 1.38 4.81 17.00
N PHE A 130 1.59 4.13 18.13
CA PHE A 130 1.05 2.78 18.32
C PHE A 130 -0.47 2.77 18.39
N ILE A 131 -1.08 3.72 19.12
CA ILE A 131 -2.54 3.88 19.17
C ILE A 131 -3.09 4.25 17.80
N LEU A 132 -2.44 5.18 17.09
CA LEU A 132 -2.82 5.56 15.74
C LEU A 132 -2.79 4.36 14.77
N TRP A 133 -1.78 3.50 14.90
CA TRP A 133 -1.68 2.26 14.14
C TRP A 133 -2.80 1.26 14.47
N LEU A 134 -3.19 1.12 15.75
CA LEU A 134 -4.33 0.25 16.12
C LEU A 134 -5.64 0.75 15.53
N ILE A 135 -5.88 2.07 15.56
CA ILE A 135 -7.05 2.69 14.93
C ILE A 135 -7.03 2.38 13.43
N TYR A 136 -5.89 2.62 12.77
CA TYR A 136 -5.70 2.33 11.35
C TYR A 136 -6.01 0.87 10.99
N CYS A 137 -5.43 -0.09 11.71
CA CYS A 137 -5.72 -1.51 11.51
C CYS A 137 -7.21 -1.82 11.73
N GLY A 138 -7.83 -1.23 12.76
CA GLY A 138 -9.26 -1.39 13.02
C GLY A 138 -10.13 -0.94 11.84
N LEU A 139 -9.81 0.21 11.22
CA LEU A 139 -10.51 0.68 10.02
C LEU A 139 -10.27 -0.23 8.82
N ASP A 140 -9.02 -0.63 8.56
CA ASP A 140 -8.67 -1.47 7.41
C ASP A 140 -9.38 -2.84 7.46
N PHE A 141 -9.52 -3.43 8.64
CA PHE A 141 -10.23 -4.70 8.81
C PHE A 141 -11.72 -4.63 8.46
N THR A 142 -12.32 -3.44 8.40
CA THR A 142 -13.73 -3.30 7.97
C THR A 142 -13.92 -3.41 6.46
N VAL A 143 -12.86 -3.21 5.68
CA VAL A 143 -12.87 -3.27 4.20
C VAL A 143 -13.34 -4.64 3.68
N PRO A 144 -12.72 -5.78 4.05
CA PRO A 144 -13.13 -7.09 3.53
C PRO A 144 -14.56 -7.50 3.91
N ILE A 145 -15.13 -6.90 4.96
CA ILE A 145 -16.52 -7.15 5.39
C ILE A 145 -17.52 -6.44 4.44
N GLY A 146 -17.11 -5.30 3.88
CA GLY A 146 -17.95 -4.47 3.02
C GLY A 146 -17.87 -4.81 1.53
N VAL A 147 -16.82 -5.50 1.09
CA VAL A 147 -16.62 -5.85 -0.33
C VAL A 147 -17.52 -7.03 -0.70
N ARG A 148 -18.34 -6.86 -1.75
CA ARG A 148 -19.15 -7.93 -2.32
C ARG A 148 -18.95 -7.98 -3.83
N GLY A 149 -18.87 -9.19 -4.37
CA GLY A 149 -18.85 -9.41 -5.82
C GLY A 149 -20.25 -9.75 -6.33
N SER A 150 -20.67 -9.10 -7.40
CA SER A 150 -21.87 -9.47 -8.17
C SER A 150 -21.47 -9.93 -9.58
N HIS A 151 -22.36 -10.62 -10.28
CA HIS A 151 -22.14 -10.96 -11.69
C HIS A 151 -22.63 -9.85 -12.60
N ILE A 152 -21.90 -9.59 -13.69
CA ILE A 152 -22.38 -8.74 -14.77
C ILE A 152 -23.61 -9.41 -15.41
N PRO A 153 -24.74 -8.70 -15.58
CA PRO A 153 -25.97 -9.26 -16.13
C PRO A 153 -25.74 -10.01 -17.45
N GLY A 154 -26.13 -11.29 -17.50
CA GLY A 154 -26.02 -12.12 -18.70
C GLY A 154 -24.62 -12.70 -18.97
N THR A 155 -23.65 -12.53 -18.06
CA THR A 155 -22.31 -13.12 -18.19
C THR A 155 -21.82 -13.73 -16.86
N ARG A 156 -20.70 -14.47 -16.91
CA ARG A 156 -20.03 -15.02 -15.71
C ARG A 156 -18.88 -14.12 -15.21
N TYR A 157 -18.76 -12.91 -15.74
CA TYR A 157 -17.77 -11.96 -15.28
C TYR A 157 -18.22 -11.27 -14.00
N CYS A 158 -17.24 -10.95 -13.17
CA CYS A 158 -17.49 -10.34 -11.87
C CYS A 158 -17.46 -8.82 -11.96
N LEU A 159 -18.39 -8.20 -11.25
CA LEU A 159 -18.47 -6.78 -11.02
C LEU A 159 -18.35 -6.52 -9.53
N ASP A 160 -17.50 -5.55 -9.18
CA ASP A 160 -17.35 -5.12 -7.81
C ASP A 160 -18.60 -4.34 -7.40
N SER A 161 -19.30 -4.81 -6.37
CA SER A 161 -20.41 -4.07 -5.77
C SER A 161 -19.79 -3.07 -4.79
N GLU A 162 -19.21 -2.02 -5.36
CA GLU A 162 -18.47 -1.01 -4.59
C GLU A 162 -19.42 -0.21 -3.71
N ASN A 163 -19.27 -0.35 -2.39
CA ASN A 163 -19.83 0.58 -1.43
C ASN A 163 -18.87 1.78 -1.33
N GLY A 164 -19.19 2.90 -1.99
CA GLY A 164 -18.32 4.09 -2.09
C GLY A 164 -17.76 4.61 -0.76
N THR A 165 -18.46 4.39 0.36
CA THR A 165 -18.01 4.76 1.71
C THR A 165 -16.75 4.01 2.16
N TYR A 166 -16.64 2.71 1.83
CA TYR A 166 -15.49 1.90 2.23
C TYR A 166 -14.26 2.18 1.37
N LEU A 167 -14.45 2.54 0.11
CA LEU A 167 -13.37 2.99 -0.77
C LEU A 167 -12.75 4.29 -0.29
N LEU A 168 -13.59 5.26 0.10
CA LEU A 168 -13.10 6.51 0.66
C LEU A 168 -12.33 6.25 1.97
N ALA A 169 -12.90 5.45 2.89
CA ALA A 169 -12.23 5.12 4.14
C ALA A 169 -10.89 4.39 3.90
N GLY A 170 -10.87 3.41 3.00
CA GLY A 170 -9.68 2.62 2.65
C GLY A 170 -8.62 3.40 1.89
N ALA A 171 -8.96 4.52 1.23
CA ALA A 171 -8.00 5.42 0.60
C ALA A 171 -7.49 6.49 1.56
N PHE A 172 -8.36 7.07 2.40
CA PHE A 172 -7.98 8.15 3.31
C PHE A 172 -7.19 7.66 4.52
N ALA A 173 -7.53 6.50 5.09
CA ALA A 173 -6.86 5.99 6.28
C ALA A 173 -5.35 5.77 6.07
N PRO A 174 -4.88 5.13 4.97
CA PRO A 174 -3.45 4.98 4.71
C PRO A 174 -2.77 6.32 4.47
N ILE A 175 -3.40 7.22 3.71
CA ILE A 175 -2.83 8.54 3.40
C ILE A 175 -2.57 9.33 4.69
N VAL A 176 -3.53 9.38 5.60
CA VAL A 176 -3.40 10.10 6.87
C VAL A 176 -2.30 9.47 7.74
N PHE A 177 -2.29 8.14 7.85
CA PHE A 177 -1.27 7.44 8.62
C PHE A 177 0.13 7.68 8.05
N ASP A 178 0.34 7.43 6.76
CA ASP A 178 1.63 7.58 6.09
C ASP A 178 2.14 9.02 6.12
N THR A 179 1.26 9.99 5.90
CA THR A 179 1.62 11.41 5.98
C THR A 179 2.05 11.79 7.41
N SER A 180 1.33 11.30 8.43
CA SER A 180 1.68 11.58 9.82
C SER A 180 3.04 10.98 10.22
N VAL A 181 3.32 9.75 9.75
CA VAL A 181 4.60 9.06 9.97
C VAL A 181 5.72 9.79 9.24
N PHE A 182 5.50 10.15 7.98
CA PHE A 182 6.48 10.87 7.18
C PHE A 182 6.83 12.22 7.82
N LEU A 183 5.82 13.01 8.20
CA LEU A 183 6.02 14.29 8.88
C LEU A 183 6.79 14.13 10.20
N ALA A 184 6.47 13.11 11.00
CA ALA A 184 7.16 12.87 12.27
C ALA A 184 8.64 12.49 12.06
N ILE A 185 8.93 11.62 11.09
CA ILE A 185 10.32 11.26 10.77
C ILE A 185 11.06 12.48 10.24
N SER A 186 10.49 13.20 9.27
CA SER A 186 11.08 14.42 8.70
C SER A 186 11.35 15.47 9.76
N PHE A 187 10.44 15.67 10.71
CA PHE A 187 10.61 16.63 11.80
C PHE A 187 11.76 16.24 12.74
N LYS A 188 11.87 14.96 13.14
CA LYS A 188 12.98 14.52 14.01
C LYS A 188 14.32 14.64 13.29
N VAL A 189 14.38 14.26 12.01
CA VAL A 189 15.61 14.39 11.22
C VAL A 189 16.01 15.86 11.06
N ALA A 190 15.05 16.74 10.75
CA ALA A 190 15.30 18.19 10.69
C ALA A 190 15.84 18.72 12.02
N ARG A 191 15.21 18.36 13.15
CA ARG A 191 15.67 18.76 14.49
C ARG A 191 17.04 18.20 14.86
N SER A 192 17.34 16.96 14.47
CA SER A 192 18.64 16.34 14.71
C SER A 192 19.76 17.04 13.91
N SER A 193 19.46 17.49 12.69
CA SER A 193 20.40 18.29 11.88
C SER A 193 20.67 19.70 12.41
N HIS A 194 19.77 20.25 13.24
CA HIS A 194 19.99 21.54 13.90
C HIS A 194 21.07 21.49 15.01
N THR A 195 21.38 20.32 15.55
CA THR A 195 22.36 20.18 16.64
C THR A 195 23.82 20.22 16.14
N THR A 196 24.08 20.02 14.84
CA THR A 196 25.45 19.86 14.33
C THR A 196 26.07 21.02 13.55
N GLN A 197 25.34 22.03 13.04
CA GLN A 197 25.98 23.27 12.56
C GLN A 197 24.98 24.39 12.19
N ASP A 198 24.96 25.43 13.03
CA ASP A 198 24.79 26.89 12.80
C ASP A 198 24.13 27.46 11.51
N THR A 199 23.14 26.80 10.93
CA THR A 199 22.29 27.44 9.90
C THR A 199 20.82 27.10 10.14
N ARG A 200 20.03 28.15 10.42
CA ARG A 200 18.57 28.09 10.55
C ARG A 200 17.95 27.49 9.27
N VAL A 201 17.67 26.19 9.28
CA VAL A 201 16.85 25.53 8.26
C VAL A 201 15.42 26.07 8.42
N THR A 202 15.11 27.11 7.64
CA THR A 202 13.80 27.78 7.61
C THR A 202 12.84 26.97 6.75
N TRP A 203 11.53 27.02 7.01
CA TRP A 203 10.50 26.32 6.24
C TRP A 203 10.66 26.48 4.70
N ASP A 204 11.16 27.63 4.24
CA ASP A 204 11.49 27.87 2.82
C ASP A 204 12.56 26.92 2.26
N THR A 205 13.54 26.49 3.05
CA THR A 205 14.61 25.58 2.61
C THR A 205 14.16 24.13 2.49
N LEU A 206 13.10 23.75 3.21
CA LEU A 206 12.41 22.46 3.09
C LEU A 206 11.58 22.41 1.80
N VAL A 207 10.82 23.48 1.51
CA VAL A 207 10.02 23.59 0.27
C VAL A 207 10.91 23.80 -0.96
N SER A 208 12.03 24.51 -0.83
CA SER A 208 12.97 24.82 -1.92
C SER A 208 13.84 23.64 -2.37
N GLY A 209 13.68 22.43 -1.82
CA GLY A 209 14.38 21.24 -2.32
C GLY A 209 15.81 21.04 -1.79
N LYS A 210 16.43 22.05 -1.17
CA LYS A 210 17.86 22.03 -0.76
C LYS A 210 18.13 21.19 0.50
N ALA A 211 17.12 20.93 1.32
CA ALA A 211 17.23 20.05 2.49
C ALA A 211 17.10 18.55 2.15
N LEU A 212 16.49 18.20 1.00
CA LEU A 212 16.21 16.80 0.62
C LEU A 212 17.45 15.90 0.50
N PRO A 213 18.62 16.32 -0.03
CA PRO A 213 19.80 15.46 -0.12
C PRO A 213 20.34 15.07 1.27
N ARG A 214 20.23 15.97 2.25
CA ARG A 214 20.68 15.73 3.63
C ARG A 214 19.69 14.85 4.40
N LEU A 215 18.39 15.05 4.19
CA LEU A 215 17.32 14.19 4.71
C LEU A 215 17.42 12.77 4.15
N SER A 216 17.64 12.64 2.83
CA SER A 216 17.90 11.35 2.16
C SER A 216 19.10 10.65 2.79
N ARG A 217 20.22 11.37 3.00
CA ARG A 217 21.44 10.80 3.59
C ARG A 217 21.25 10.34 5.04
N ALA A 218 20.51 11.11 5.86
CA ALA A 218 20.21 10.74 7.24
C ALA A 218 19.20 9.57 7.34
N VAL A 219 18.21 9.52 6.45
CA VAL A 219 17.27 8.39 6.33
C VAL A 219 17.98 7.14 5.79
N LEU A 220 18.92 7.28 4.85
CA LEU A 220 19.78 6.20 4.37
C LEU A 220 20.70 5.69 5.48
N GLN A 221 21.31 6.58 6.28
CA GLN A 221 22.14 6.18 7.41
C GLN A 221 21.34 5.50 8.53
N GLY A 222 20.16 6.04 8.88
CA GLY A 222 19.25 5.41 9.85
C GLY A 222 18.65 4.10 9.33
N GLY A 223 18.42 3.99 8.02
CA GLY A 223 18.02 2.76 7.34
C GLY A 223 19.13 1.72 7.35
N GLN A 224 20.38 2.11 7.05
CA GLN A 224 21.54 1.21 7.08
C GLN A 224 21.86 0.70 8.48
N GLN A 225 21.60 1.46 9.54
CA GLN A 225 21.77 1.02 10.92
C GLN A 225 20.70 -0.01 11.37
N TYR A 226 19.65 -0.21 10.56
CA TYR A 226 18.70 -1.31 10.74
C TYR A 226 19.12 -2.58 9.97
N TYR A 227 20.00 -2.44 8.97
CA TYR A 227 20.53 -3.50 8.12
C TYR A 227 21.90 -4.05 8.57
N LEU A 228 22.63 -3.30 9.40
CA LEU A 228 23.79 -3.77 10.18
C LEU A 228 23.34 -4.31 11.55
#